data_AF-Q2LDK9-F1
#
_entry.id   AF-Q2LDK9-F1
#
_cell.length_a   1.000
_cell.length_b   1.000
_cell.length_c   1.000
_cell.angle_alpha   90.00
_cell.angle_beta   90.00
_cell.angle_gamma   90.00
#
_symmetry.space_group_name_H-M   'P 1'
#
loop_
_entity.id
_entity.type
_entity.pdbx_description
1 polymer ?
#
loop_
_entity_poly.entity_id
_entity_poly.type
_entity_poly.pdbx_seq_one_letter_code
_entity_poly.pdbx_strand_id
1 'polypeptide(L)' 'LSEHPPEPFQPIVFKESLYNQEGHYNMTTGQFSCTNPGVYNFGFDIGLFQSSVKISLMKNGIQIREKQA' A
#
# COMPACT_ATOMS: atom_id res chain seq x y z
N LEU A 1 -11.94 -16.57 -4.48
CA LEU A 1 -11.12 -15.87 -5.49
C LEU A 1 -9.71 -15.78 -4.92
N SER A 2 -8.83 -16.72 -5.30
CA SER A 2 -7.43 -16.69 -4.88
C SER A 2 -6.71 -15.71 -5.80
N GLU A 3 -6.64 -14.45 -5.38
CA GLU A 3 -5.74 -13.51 -6.05
C GLU A 3 -4.32 -13.84 -5.58
N HIS A 4 -3.41 -14.04 -6.53
CA HIS A 4 -2.01 -14.19 -6.21
C HIS A 4 -1.50 -12.89 -5.56
N PRO A 5 -0.70 -12.98 -4.49
CA PRO A 5 -0.08 -11.80 -3.91
C PRO A 5 0.77 -11.09 -4.98
N PRO A 6 0.88 -9.75 -4.91
CA PRO A 6 1.75 -9.01 -5.82
C PRO A 6 3.19 -9.54 -5.76
N GLU A 7 3.89 -9.41 -6.89
CA GLU A 7 5.31 -9.73 -6.94
C GLU A 7 6.09 -8.95 -5.86
N PRO A 8 7.15 -9.54 -5.28
CA PRO A 8 7.96 -8.86 -4.29
C PRO A 8 8.43 -7.49 -4.78
N PHE A 9 8.42 -6.51 -3.86
CA PHE A 9 8.81 -5.13 -4.14
C PHE A 9 7.95 -4.38 -5.16
N GLN A 10 6.79 -4.92 -5.55
CA GLN A 10 5.77 -4.16 -6.28
C GLN A 10 4.78 -3.48 -5.32
N PRO A 11 4.29 -2.26 -5.64
CA PRO A 11 3.23 -1.64 -4.88
C PRO A 11 1.95 -2.49 -4.88
N ILE A 12 1.29 -2.55 -3.73
CA ILE A 12 -0.04 -3.13 -3.62
C ILE A 12 -1.06 -2.11 -4.14
N VAL A 13 -1.81 -2.47 -5.17
CA VAL A 13 -2.88 -1.64 -5.73
C VAL A 13 -4.19 -1.95 -4.99
N PHE A 14 -4.69 -0.97 -4.22
CA PHE A 14 -6.02 -1.04 -3.65
C PHE A 14 -7.04 -0.71 -4.75
N LYS A 15 -7.87 -1.69 -5.09
CA LYS A 15 -8.79 -1.60 -6.24
C LYS A 15 -10.00 -0.69 -6.00
N GLU A 16 -10.32 -0.43 -4.73
CA GLU A 16 -11.45 0.39 -4.32
C GLU A 16 -10.96 1.59 -3.50
N SER A 17 -11.46 2.78 -3.82
CA SER A 17 -11.22 3.99 -3.04
C SER A 17 -12.46 4.36 -2.24
N LEU A 18 -12.33 4.38 -0.91
CA LEU A 18 -13.35 4.96 -0.05
C LEU A 18 -13.28 6.50 -0.07
N TYR A 19 -12.07 7.05 -0.15
CA TYR A 19 -11.81 8.48 -0.24
C TYR A 19 -10.52 8.75 -1.02
N ASN A 20 -10.60 9.59 -2.05
CA ASN A 20 -9.44 10.03 -2.84
C ASN A 20 -9.74 11.32 -3.64
N GLN A 21 -10.49 12.27 -3.05
CA GLN A 21 -10.95 13.46 -3.78
C GLN A 21 -9.79 14.33 -4.32
N GLU A 22 -8.71 14.47 -3.54
CA GLU A 22 -7.51 15.20 -3.94
C GLU A 22 -6.65 14.46 -4.99
N GLY A 23 -6.97 13.19 -5.28
CA GLY A 23 -6.25 12.40 -6.28
C GLY A 23 -4.79 12.09 -5.93
N HIS A 24 -4.39 12.24 -4.66
CA HIS A 24 -3.00 11.99 -4.24
C HIS A 24 -2.64 10.50 -4.26
N TYR A 25 -3.62 9.60 -4.16
CA TYR A 25 -3.42 8.16 -4.36
C TYR A 25 -3.70 7.81 -5.82
N ASN A 26 -2.71 7.25 -6.51
CA ASN A 26 -2.87 6.77 -7.87
C ASN A 26 -3.46 5.35 -7.86
N MET A 27 -4.74 5.24 -8.25
CA MET A 27 -5.48 3.97 -8.30
C MET A 27 -4.91 2.94 -9.28
N THR A 28 -4.08 3.36 -10.24
CA THR A 28 -3.43 2.48 -11.21
C THR A 28 -2.09 1.95 -10.70
N THR A 29 -1.29 2.79 -10.05
CA THR A 29 0.07 2.40 -9.60
C THR A 29 0.15 1.98 -8.14
N GLY A 30 -0.90 2.25 -7.36
CA GLY A 30 -0.94 1.95 -5.93
C GLY A 30 -0.11 2.89 -5.05
N GLN A 31 0.32 4.04 -5.59
CA GLN A 31 1.25 4.95 -4.93
C GLN A 31 0.55 6.23 -4.47
N PHE A 32 0.84 6.63 -3.23
CA PHE A 32 0.52 7.97 -2.74
C PHE A 32 1.64 8.95 -3.09
N SER A 33 1.30 10.04 -3.77
CA SER A 33 2.22 11.14 -4.07
C SER A 33 1.96 12.32 -3.15
N CYS A 34 2.98 12.70 -2.37
CA CYS A 34 2.89 13.85 -1.48
C CYS A 34 2.91 15.16 -2.29
N THR A 35 1.87 15.98 -2.16
CA THR A 35 1.72 17.29 -2.81
C THR A 35 1.96 18.46 -1.85
N ASN A 36 1.76 18.25 -0.54
CA ASN A 36 1.93 19.25 0.50
C ASN A 36 3.00 18.80 1.51
N PRO A 37 4.04 19.61 1.81
CA PRO A 37 5.01 19.25 2.83
C PRO A 37 4.37 19.06 4.20
N GLY A 38 4.68 17.96 4.90
CA GLY A 38 4.13 17.68 6.22
C GLY A 38 4.46 16.31 6.78
N VAL A 39 3.91 16.02 7.96
CA VAL A 39 3.97 14.70 8.61
C VAL A 39 2.71 13.93 8.28
N TYR A 40 2.87 12.74 7.72
CA TYR A 40 1.77 11.88 7.28
C TYR A 40 1.71 10.61 8.13
N ASN A 41 0.51 10.18 8.49
CA ASN A 41 0.27 8.91 9.16
C ASN A 41 -0.28 7.89 8.15
N PHE A 42 0.30 6.68 8.13
CA PHE A 42 -0.13 5.58 7.28
C PHE A 42 -0.50 4.37 8.14
N GLY A 43 -1.77 3.97 8.06
CA GLY A 43 -2.32 2.74 8.64
C GLY A 43 -2.84 1.81 7.54
N PHE A 44 -2.72 0.50 7.73
CA PHE A 44 -3.23 -0.49 6.80
C PHE A 44 -3.48 -1.83 7.50
N ASP A 45 -4.49 -2.54 7.02
CA ASP A 45 -4.88 -3.88 7.46
C ASP A 45 -5.00 -4.82 6.27
N ILE A 46 -4.62 -6.08 6.48
CA ILE A 46 -4.59 -7.10 5.44
C ILE A 46 -5.28 -8.35 6.00
N GLY A 47 -6.22 -8.89 5.23
CA GLY A 47 -6.77 -10.22 5.45
C GLY A 47 -6.04 -11.23 4.59
N LEU A 48 -5.49 -12.28 5.20
CA LEU A 48 -4.88 -13.41 4.51
C LEU A 48 -5.66 -14.68 4.83
N PHE A 49 -5.73 -15.58 3.85
CA PHE A 49 -6.30 -16.91 4.06
C PHE A 49 -5.26 -17.97 3.69
N GLN A 50 -4.80 -18.74 4.69
CA GLN A 50 -3.85 -19.85 4.54
C GLN A 50 -2.49 -19.47 3.93
N SER A 51 -2.06 -18.20 4.05
CA SER A 51 -0.75 -17.72 3.59
C SER A 51 -0.16 -16.76 4.64
N SER A 52 1.16 -16.70 4.76
CA SER A 52 1.84 -15.60 5.47
C SER A 52 2.65 -14.79 4.48
N VAL A 53 2.50 -13.46 4.55
CA VAL A 53 3.29 -12.53 3.75
C VAL A 53 3.87 -11.43 4.62
N LYS A 54 5.02 -10.92 4.19
CA LYS A 54 5.61 -9.71 4.75
C LYS A 54 5.21 -8.53 3.88
N ILE A 55 4.66 -7.50 4.51
CA ILE A 55 4.22 -6.29 3.81
C ILE A 55 4.97 -5.10 4.40
N SER A 56 5.53 -4.29 3.51
CA SER A 56 6.34 -3.14 3.90
C SER A 56 5.68 -1.84 3.47
N LEU A 57 5.63 -0.87 4.38
CA LEU A 57 5.43 0.53 4.05
C LEU A 57 6.72 1.08 3.45
N MET A 58 6.63 1.56 2.21
CA MET A 58 7.77 2.07 1.45
C MET A 58 7.64 3.58 1.24
N LYS A 59 8.78 4.29 1.22
CA LYS A 59 8.89 5.70 0.82
C LYS A 59 10.03 5.82 -0.19
N ASN A 60 9.70 6.13 -1.44
CA ASN A 60 10.69 6.33 -2.53
C ASN A 60 11.72 5.19 -2.61
N GLY A 61 11.26 3.94 -2.54
CA GLY A 61 12.12 2.75 -2.57
C GLY A 61 12.74 2.33 -1.24
N ILE A 62 12.58 3.12 -0.17
CA ILE A 62 13.12 2.82 1.17
C ILE A 62 12.01 2.24 2.05
N GLN A 63 12.29 1.11 2.71
CA GLN A 63 11.39 0.54 3.71
C GLN A 63 11.36 1.39 4.99
N ILE A 64 10.16 1.76 5.42
CA ILE A 64 9.92 2.54 6.65
C ILE A 64 9.39 1.65 7.78
N ARG A 65 8.52 0.69 7.46
CA ARG A 65 7.93 -0.24 8.45
C ARG A 65 7.54 -1.56 7.80
N GLU A 66 7.92 -2.69 8.39
CA GLU A 66 7.39 -4.02 8.04
C GLU A 66 6.19 -4.35 8.94
N LYS A 67 5.17 -4.99 8.38
CA LYS A 67 4.07 -5.66 9.10
C LYS A 67 4.05 -7.11 8.62
N GLN A 68 4.13 -8.04 9.57
CA GLN A 68 3.90 -9.45 9.30
C GLN A 68 2.40 -9.73 9.45
N ALA A 69 1.82 -10.45 8.49
CA ALA A 69 0.43 -10.88 8.48
C ALA A 69 0.33 -12.38 8.19
#